data_AF-A0AAD3W4L9-F1
#
_entry.id   AF-A0AAD3W4L9-F1
#
_cell.length_a   1.000
_cell.length_b   1.000
_cell.length_c   1.000
_cell.angle_alpha   90.00
_cell.angle_beta   90.00
_cell.angle_gamma   90.00
#
_symmetry.space_group_name_H-M   'P 1'
#
loop_
_entity.id
_entity.type
_entity.pdbx_description
1 polymer ?
#
loop_
_entity_poly.entity_id
_entity_poly.type
_entity_poly.pdbx_seq_one_letter_code
_entity_poly.pdbx_strand_id
1 'polypeptide(L)'
;MIDIVIMGSRKIRHRTGCCGSRSQEEIVIGFIPTLYRTFGQRNLRCRYVDIDDAKAQEYPHAVEAVRSKKMGLPLAIRDQEVILHGQGTLYMLPDYIREALRNEAQKPAS
;
A
#
# COMPACT_ATOMS: atom_id res chain seq x y z
N MET A 1 -4.19 15.67 3.03
CA MET A 1 -4.72 14.53 2.23
C MET A 1 -3.55 13.63 1.97
N ILE A 2 -3.66 12.38 2.39
CA ILE A 2 -2.60 11.37 2.25
C ILE A 2 -2.79 10.64 0.93
N ASP A 3 -1.72 10.49 0.15
CA ASP A 3 -1.68 9.65 -1.05
C ASP A 3 -0.87 8.38 -0.77
N ILE A 4 -1.52 7.22 -0.81
CA ILE A 4 -0.90 5.91 -0.62
C ILE A 4 -0.95 5.12 -1.92
N VAL A 5 0.19 4.57 -2.31
CA VAL A 5 0.28 3.54 -3.34
C VAL A 5 0.54 2.20 -2.69
N ILE A 6 -0.31 1.21 -2.99
CA ILE A 6 -0.07 -0.17 -2.60
C ILE A 6 0.49 -0.90 -3.83
N MET A 7 1.77 -1.27 -3.77
CA MET A 7 2.41 -2.04 -4.82
C MET A 7 2.30 -3.54 -4.52
N GLY A 8 1.84 -4.33 -5.46
CA GLY A 8 1.74 -5.78 -5.33
C GLY A 8 2.02 -6.48 -6.65
N SER A 9 1.61 -7.74 -6.75
CA SER A 9 1.68 -8.50 -7.99
C SER A 9 0.42 -9.33 -8.22
N ARG A 10 -0.15 -9.23 -9.42
CA ARG A 10 -1.21 -10.09 -9.95
C ARG A 10 -0.80 -11.56 -10.03
N LYS A 11 0.50 -11.84 -10.14
CA LYS A 11 1.05 -13.20 -10.26
C LYS A 11 1.28 -13.87 -8.92
N ILE A 12 1.37 -13.11 -7.83
CA ILE A 12 1.62 -13.65 -6.48
C ILE A 12 0.27 -13.90 -5.80
N ARG A 13 0.02 -15.16 -5.46
CA ARG A 13 -1.13 -15.55 -4.62
C ARG A 13 -0.87 -15.18 -3.16
N HIS A 14 -1.84 -14.51 -2.54
CA HIS A 14 -1.77 -14.24 -1.11
C HIS A 14 -2.19 -15.49 -0.34
N ARG A 15 -1.31 -16.00 0.52
CA ARG A 15 -1.50 -17.28 1.22
C ARG A 15 -2.12 -17.16 2.62
N THR A 16 -2.59 -15.98 3.02
CA THR A 16 -3.25 -15.77 4.31
C THR A 16 -4.70 -16.27 4.24
N GLY A 17 -4.93 -17.52 4.66
CA GLY A 17 -6.24 -18.18 4.73
C GLY A 17 -6.29 -19.52 3.99
N CYS A 18 -7.25 -20.37 4.36
CA CYS A 18 -7.43 -21.77 3.92
C CYS A 18 -7.55 -21.95 2.38
N CYS A 19 -7.76 -20.87 1.64
CA CYS A 19 -7.88 -20.89 0.19
C CYS A 19 -6.98 -19.81 -0.40
N GLY A 20 -5.74 -20.16 -0.78
CA GLY A 20 -4.82 -19.29 -1.51
C GLY A 20 -5.24 -19.02 -2.96
N SER A 21 -6.52 -18.72 -3.19
CA SER A 21 -7.10 -18.54 -4.53
C SER A 21 -6.90 -17.14 -5.08
N ARG A 22 -6.80 -16.11 -4.23
CA ARG A 22 -6.72 -14.70 -4.64
C ARG A 22 -5.28 -14.20 -4.78
N SER A 23 -5.05 -13.44 -5.83
CA SER A 23 -3.83 -12.66 -6.07
C SER A 23 -3.73 -11.49 -5.08
N GLN A 24 -2.54 -10.92 -4.94
CA GLN A 24 -2.37 -9.70 -4.16
C GLN A 24 -3.20 -8.53 -4.72
N GLU A 25 -3.33 -8.43 -6.05
CA GLU A 25 -4.19 -7.43 -6.68
C GLU A 25 -5.63 -7.53 -6.17
N GLU A 26 -6.26 -8.71 -6.28
CA GLU A 26 -7.66 -8.90 -5.90
C GLU A 26 -7.92 -8.53 -4.43
N ILE A 27 -6.96 -8.84 -3.56
CA ILE A 27 -7.06 -8.52 -2.14
C ILE A 27 -6.89 -7.04 -1.90
N VAL A 28 -5.94 -6.38 -2.55
CA VAL A 28 -5.73 -4.95 -2.42
C VAL A 28 -6.93 -4.17 -2.97
N ILE A 29 -7.47 -4.56 -4.13
CA ILE A 29 -8.67 -3.97 -4.73
C ILE A 29 -9.87 -4.10 -3.76
N GLY A 30 -10.04 -5.24 -3.10
CA GLY A 30 -11.08 -5.42 -2.09
C GLY A 30 -10.83 -4.64 -0.78
N PHE A 31 -9.56 -4.39 -0.46
CA PHE A 31 -9.13 -3.68 0.76
C PHE A 31 -9.26 -2.16 0.65
N ILE A 32 -8.94 -1.54 -0.50
CA ILE A 32 -9.00 -0.08 -0.68
C ILE A 32 -10.37 0.53 -0.30
N PRO A 33 -11.53 -0.05 -0.68
CA PRO A 33 -12.82 0.44 -0.25
C PRO A 33 -13.03 0.44 1.27
N THR A 34 -12.38 -0.47 2.02
CA THR A 34 -12.47 -0.48 3.49
C THR A 34 -11.75 0.73 4.07
N LEU A 35 -10.58 1.09 3.55
CA LEU A 35 -9.86 2.30 3.92
C LEU A 35 -10.70 3.56 3.66
N TYR A 36 -11.36 3.63 2.49
CA TYR A 36 -12.23 4.76 2.17
C TYR A 36 -13.44 4.88 3.10
N ARG A 37 -14.01 3.76 3.55
CA ARG A 37 -15.08 3.79 4.57
C ARG A 37 -14.60 4.31 5.92
N THR A 38 -13.37 3.96 6.31
CA THR A 38 -12.81 4.35 7.60
C THR A 38 -12.29 5.78 7.64
N PHE A 39 -11.57 6.22 6.60
CA PHE A 39 -10.84 7.51 6.62
C PHE A 39 -11.48 8.59 5.73
N GLY A 40 -12.37 8.20 4.81
CA GLY A 40 -13.01 9.09 3.86
C GLY A 40 -12.12 9.47 2.67
N GLN A 41 -12.72 9.55 1.47
CA GLN A 41 -12.03 9.89 0.23
C GLN A 41 -11.49 11.33 0.18
N ARG A 42 -12.00 12.23 1.05
CA ARG A 42 -11.49 13.60 1.17
C ARG A 42 -10.12 13.67 1.87
N ASN A 43 -9.80 12.66 2.68
CA ASN A 43 -8.58 12.63 3.49
C ASN A 43 -7.53 11.66 2.94
N LEU A 44 -7.96 10.65 2.20
CA LEU A 44 -7.12 9.58 1.68
C LEU A 44 -7.37 9.37 0.18
N ARG A 45 -6.27 9.30 -0.58
CA ARG A 45 -6.22 8.70 -1.91
C ARG A 45 -5.41 7.41 -1.79
N CYS A 46 -5.96 6.30 -2.27
CA CYS A 46 -5.28 5.00 -2.23
C CYS A 46 -5.46 4.28 -3.56
N ARG A 47 -4.35 3.80 -4.14
CA ARG A 47 -4.37 3.12 -5.45
C ARG A 47 -3.46 1.90 -5.45
N TYR A 48 -3.83 0.90 -6.26
CA TYR A 48 -3.00 -0.25 -6.55
C TYR A 48 -2.07 0.02 -7.73
N VAL A 49 -0.85 -0.53 -7.68
CA VAL A 49 0.09 -0.63 -8.80
C VAL A 49 0.67 -2.03 -8.83
N ASP A 50 0.62 -2.70 -9.98
CA ASP A 50 1.35 -3.95 -10.17
C ASP A 50 2.84 -3.66 -10.40
N ILE A 51 3.73 -4.40 -9.76
CA ILE A 51 5.19 -4.24 -9.87
C ILE A 51 5.72 -4.41 -11.30
N ASP A 52 5.01 -5.15 -12.16
CA ASP A 52 5.37 -5.37 -13.55
C ASP A 52 4.77 -4.31 -14.50
N ASP A 53 3.87 -3.44 -14.03
CA ASP A 53 3.30 -2.38 -14.86
C ASP A 53 4.28 -1.23 -15.09
N ALA A 54 4.16 -0.54 -16.23
CA ALA A 54 4.95 0.66 -16.53
C ALA A 54 4.87 1.73 -15.43
N LYS A 55 3.74 1.81 -14.73
CA LYS A 55 3.53 2.75 -13.63
C LYS A 55 4.41 2.46 -12.41
N ALA A 56 4.88 1.23 -12.21
CA ALA A 56 5.81 0.90 -11.14
C ALA A 56 7.17 1.60 -11.32
N GLN A 57 7.51 2.02 -12.54
CA GLN A 57 8.74 2.79 -12.82
C GLN A 57 8.75 4.19 -12.20
N GLU A 58 7.59 4.69 -11.73
CA GLU A 58 7.50 5.89 -10.88
C GLU A 58 8.19 5.68 -9.51
N TYR A 59 8.48 4.42 -9.12
CA TYR A 59 9.04 4.04 -7.81
C TYR A 59 10.27 3.12 -7.95
N PRO A 60 11.35 3.57 -8.61
CA PRO A 60 12.47 2.72 -9.02
C PRO A 60 13.16 2.04 -7.82
N HIS A 61 13.34 2.76 -6.71
CA HIS A 61 13.97 2.20 -5.50
C HIS A 61 13.13 1.09 -4.85
N ALA A 62 11.81 1.24 -4.82
CA ALA A 62 10.90 0.23 -4.30
C ALA A 62 10.92 -1.03 -5.17
N VAL A 63 10.88 -0.86 -6.50
CA VAL A 63 10.96 -1.97 -7.46
C VAL A 63 12.29 -2.69 -7.33
N GLU A 64 13.40 -1.97 -7.28
CA GLU A 64 14.73 -2.55 -7.11
C GLU A 64 14.84 -3.35 -5.81
N ALA A 65 14.40 -2.79 -4.68
CA ALA A 65 14.45 -3.45 -3.38
C ALA A 65 13.65 -4.77 -3.34
N VAL A 66 12.50 -4.82 -4.03
CA VAL A 66 11.73 -6.06 -4.16
C VAL A 66 12.45 -7.06 -5.08
N ARG A 67 12.94 -6.62 -6.24
CA ARG A 67 13.64 -7.49 -7.20
C ARG A 67 14.94 -8.06 -6.62
N SER A 68 15.65 -7.28 -5.81
CA SER A 68 16.84 -7.72 -5.08
C SER A 68 16.52 -8.48 -3.79
N LYS A 69 15.24 -8.81 -3.52
CA LYS A 69 14.77 -9.54 -2.33
C LYS A 69 15.07 -8.86 -0.98
N LYS A 70 15.36 -7.56 -0.97
CA LYS A 70 15.52 -6.77 0.28
C LYS A 70 14.16 -6.49 0.93
N MET A 71 13.09 -6.42 0.14
CA MET A 71 11.72 -6.20 0.60
C MET A 71 10.77 -7.22 -0.03
N GLY A 72 9.65 -7.47 0.65
CA GLY A 72 8.59 -8.37 0.18
C GLY A 72 7.34 -7.59 -0.23
N LEU A 73 6.60 -8.11 -1.21
CA LEU A 73 5.28 -7.59 -1.56
C LEU A 73 4.19 -8.10 -0.60
N PRO A 74 3.07 -7.36 -0.43
CA PRO A 74 2.84 -6.02 -0.98
C PRO A 74 3.62 -4.92 -0.23
N LEU A 75 3.93 -3.81 -0.92
CA LEU A 75 4.45 -2.58 -0.33
C LEU A 75 3.32 -1.57 -0.14
N ALA A 76 3.44 -0.72 0.87
CA ALA A 76 2.75 0.57 0.91
C ALA A 76 3.79 1.69 0.76
N ILE A 77 3.49 2.63 -0.11
CA ILE A 77 4.38 3.74 -0.49
C ILE A 77 3.63 5.05 -0.25
N ARG A 78 4.32 6.03 0.32
CA ARG A 78 3.86 7.41 0.52
C ARG A 78 5.01 8.36 0.24
N ASP A 79 4.76 9.45 -0.49
CA ASP A 79 5.78 10.47 -0.76
C ASP A 79 7.09 9.87 -1.36
N GLN A 80 6.94 8.89 -2.25
CA GLN A 80 7.99 8.07 -2.88
C GLN A 80 8.77 7.12 -1.94
N GLU A 81 8.47 7.12 -0.65
CA GLU A 81 9.12 6.27 0.35
C GLU A 81 8.28 5.02 0.68
N VAL A 82 8.95 3.88 0.87
CA VAL A 82 8.29 2.65 1.34
C VAL A 82 8.05 2.77 2.85
N ILE A 83 6.78 2.82 3.25
CA ILE A 83 6.37 2.95 4.65
C ILE A 83 6.11 1.60 5.32
N LEU A 84 5.70 0.59 4.54
CA LEU A 84 5.42 -0.77 4.99
C LEU A 84 5.73 -1.77 3.87
N HIS A 85 6.16 -2.99 4.21
CA HIS A 85 6.39 -4.06 3.24
C HIS A 85 6.11 -5.46 3.80
N GLY A 86 5.81 -6.40 2.90
CA GLY A 86 5.62 -7.81 3.19
C GLY A 86 4.19 -8.19 3.62
N GLN A 87 4.06 -9.35 4.25
CA GLN A 87 2.75 -9.95 4.55
C GLN A 87 1.89 -9.11 5.51
N GLY A 88 2.52 -8.33 6.41
CA GLY A 88 1.83 -7.49 7.39
C GLY A 88 1.33 -6.15 6.85
N THR A 89 1.72 -5.75 5.63
CA THR A 89 1.46 -4.40 5.09
C THR A 89 -0.01 -3.99 5.19
N LEU A 90 -0.94 -4.82 4.71
CA LEU A 90 -2.37 -4.46 4.70
C LEU A 90 -2.98 -4.43 6.10
N TYR A 91 -2.45 -5.22 7.04
CA TYR A 91 -2.89 -5.23 8.42
C TYR A 91 -2.44 -3.97 9.17
N MET A 92 -1.19 -3.52 8.94
CA MET A 92 -0.60 -2.37 9.63
C MET A 92 -0.97 -1.02 9.00
N LEU A 93 -1.33 -1.00 7.72
CA LEU A 93 -1.58 0.24 6.99
C LEU A 93 -2.70 1.13 7.58
N PRO A 94 -3.83 0.60 8.09
CA PRO A 94 -4.85 1.43 8.74
C PRO A 94 -4.32 2.21 9.95
N ASP A 95 -3.46 1.59 10.76
CA ASP A 95 -2.89 2.24 11.94
C ASP A 95 -1.93 3.36 11.53
N TYR A 96 -1.07 3.09 10.54
CA TYR A 96 -0.22 4.12 9.93
C TYR A 96 -1.04 5.31 9.42
N ILE A 97 -2.12 5.07 8.66
CA ILE A 97 -2.96 6.14 8.10
C ILE A 97 -3.60 6.97 9.22
N ARG A 98 -4.07 6.32 10.29
CA ARG A 98 -4.66 7.02 11.45
C ARG A 98 -3.65 7.96 12.10
N GLU A 99 -2.44 7.49 12.35
CA GLU A 99 -1.37 8.30 12.95
C GLU A 99 -0.95 9.44 12.02
N ALA A 100 -0.80 9.16 10.73
CA ALA A 100 -0.44 10.16 9.74
C ALA A 100 -1.47 11.29 9.65
N LEU A 101 -2.77 10.99 9.62
CA LEU A 101 -3.82 12.00 9.59
C LEU A 101 -3.84 12.84 10.87
N ARG A 102 -3.63 12.20 12.03
CA ARG A 102 -3.51 12.89 13.30
C ARG A 102 -2.34 13.87 13.30
N ASN A 103 -1.19 13.46 12.78
CA ASN A 103 0.00 14.29 12.72
C ASN A 103 -0.16 15.45 11.72
N GLU A 104 -0.85 15.24 10.58
CA GLU A 104 -1.19 16.33 9.64
C GLU A 104 -2.10 17.38 10.28
N ALA A 105 -3.08 16.97 11.08
CA ALA A 105 -3.98 17.90 11.78
C ALA A 105 -3.28 18.71 12.89
N GLN A 106 -2.14 18.24 13.40
CA GLN A 106 -1.38 18.90 14.48
C GLN A 106 -0.23 19.77 13.97
N LYS A 107 0.11 19.74 12.67
CA LYS A 107 1.11 20.63 12.11
C LYS A 107 0.58 22.08 12.14
N PRO A 108 1.25 23.03 12.80
CA PRO A 108 0.86 24.43 12.73
C PRO A 108 0.94 24.90 11.27
N ALA A 109 -0.12 25.59 10.81
CA ALA A 109 -0.09 26.26 9.51
C ALA A 109 1.09 27.23 9.52
N SER A 110 2.13 26.91 8.74
CA SER A 110 3.29 27.77 8.53
C SER A 110 2.96 28.82 7.49
#